data_AF-A0A1Q5UGM9-F1
#
_entry.id   AF-A0A1Q5UGM9-F1
#
_cell.length_a   1.000
_cell.length_b   1.000
_cell.length_c   1.000
_cell.angle_alpha   90.00
_cell.angle_beta   90.00
_cell.angle_gamma   90.00
#
_symmetry.space_group_name_H-M   'P 1'
#
loop_
_entity.id
_entity.type
_entity.pdbx_description
1 polymer ?
#
loop_
_entity_poly.entity_id
_entity_poly.type
_entity_poly.pdbx_seq_one_letter_code
_entity_poly.pdbx_strand_id
1 'polypeptide(L)'
;MAKNSSGAVCRGLEGNQVDNRMTRCHYGIKCTETYSPEGQKSGRKPLWCELEQVWNFHDGMNWFINKGHSIAEKKPLKLSFYRLISDQDSLIFKDTLQFCLVKEAPMIFNTTKTRQTIQTPFRDTDSGCTSYLAVSKLCVPETDLSKITKELFQRYQNSKGEEYYKVSYQLVLTPVSVVAV
;
A
#
# COMPACT_ATOMS: atom_id res chain seq x y z
N MET A 1 -19.88 49.21 -2.21
CA MET A 1 -19.20 48.30 -1.26
C MET A 1 -19.56 46.87 -1.64
N ALA A 2 -18.62 46.09 -2.18
CA ALA A 2 -18.86 44.72 -2.60
C ALA A 2 -18.77 43.78 -1.38
N LYS A 3 -19.80 42.97 -1.14
CA LYS A 3 -19.80 41.91 -0.12
C LYS A 3 -18.82 40.82 -0.55
N ASN A 4 -17.73 40.66 0.20
CA ASN A 4 -16.85 39.49 0.08
C ASN A 4 -17.57 38.27 0.65
N SER A 5 -18.28 37.56 -0.21
CA SER A 5 -18.79 36.22 0.05
C SER A 5 -17.60 35.26 0.10
N SER A 6 -17.31 34.70 1.28
CA SER A 6 -16.22 33.75 1.51
C SER A 6 -16.25 32.60 0.49
N GLY A 7 -15.12 32.36 -0.20
CA GLY A 7 -15.01 31.38 -1.30
C GLY A 7 -15.30 29.91 -0.96
N ALA A 8 -15.59 29.56 0.29
CA ALA A 8 -16.11 28.25 0.66
C ALA A 8 -17.61 28.09 0.33
N VAL A 9 -18.39 29.18 0.43
CA VAL A 9 -19.86 29.15 0.25
C VAL A 9 -20.25 29.02 -1.22
N CYS A 10 -19.55 29.71 -2.14
CA CYS A 10 -19.84 29.62 -3.57
C CYS A 10 -19.59 28.20 -4.12
N ARG A 11 -18.59 27.48 -3.59
CA ARG A 11 -18.27 26.10 -4.00
C ARG A 11 -19.30 25.06 -3.54
N GLY A 12 -20.12 25.36 -2.54
CA GLY A 12 -21.22 24.49 -2.13
C GLY A 12 -22.40 24.49 -3.11
N LEU A 13 -22.56 25.56 -3.91
CA LEU A 13 -23.70 25.75 -4.81
C LEU A 13 -23.47 25.20 -6.22
N GLU A 14 -22.22 25.07 -6.67
CA GLU A 14 -21.86 24.68 -8.05
C GLU A 14 -21.43 23.20 -8.21
N GLY A 15 -21.65 22.38 -7.19
CA GLY A 15 -21.21 20.98 -7.18
C GLY A 15 -19.69 20.81 -7.04
N ASN A 16 -19.22 19.57 -7.05
CA ASN A 16 -17.79 19.27 -6.90
C ASN A 16 -17.03 19.60 -8.20
N GLN A 17 -16.37 20.77 -8.22
CA GLN A 17 -15.53 21.25 -9.33
C GLN A 17 -14.07 20.79 -9.24
N VAL A 18 -13.73 19.88 -8.32
CA VAL A 18 -12.35 19.41 -8.16
C VAL A 18 -12.13 18.20 -9.07
N ASP A 19 -11.37 18.38 -10.15
CA ASP A 19 -11.00 17.27 -11.03
C ASP A 19 -9.79 16.49 -10.53
N ASN A 20 -8.90 17.15 -9.78
CA ASN A 20 -7.61 16.61 -9.37
C ASN A 20 -7.26 17.02 -7.94
N ARG A 21 -6.64 16.11 -7.19
CA ARG A 21 -6.17 16.37 -5.82
C ARG A 21 -4.72 15.99 -5.64
N MET A 22 -3.98 16.86 -4.95
CA MET A 22 -2.64 16.52 -4.48
C MET A 22 -2.71 15.62 -3.25
N THR A 23 -2.02 14.50 -3.31
CA THR A 23 -1.89 13.55 -2.21
C THR A 23 -1.06 14.14 -1.08
N ARG A 24 -1.47 13.86 0.16
CA ARG A 24 -0.79 14.38 1.37
C ARG A 24 0.22 13.40 1.97
N CYS A 25 0.08 12.12 1.64
CA CYS A 25 0.88 11.03 2.14
C CYS A 25 1.21 10.07 1.00
N HIS A 26 2.24 9.26 1.21
CA HIS A 26 2.40 8.03 0.45
C HIS A 26 1.44 6.98 1.01
N TYR A 27 0.80 6.17 0.16
CA TYR A 27 -0.03 5.04 0.54
C TYR A 27 0.42 3.77 -0.19
N GLY A 28 0.53 2.68 0.56
CA GLY A 28 1.12 1.45 0.06
C GLY A 28 0.85 0.27 0.97
N ILE A 29 1.35 -0.89 0.57
CA ILE A 29 1.30 -2.10 1.37
C ILE A 29 2.69 -2.72 1.49
N LYS A 30 2.87 -3.50 2.54
CA LYS A 30 3.99 -4.42 2.65
C LYS A 30 3.89 -5.48 1.54
N CYS A 31 4.99 -5.73 0.86
CA CYS A 31 5.10 -6.72 -0.21
C CYS A 31 6.28 -7.67 0.00
N THR A 32 6.25 -8.74 -0.78
CA THR A 32 7.36 -9.67 -0.96
C THR A 32 7.93 -9.44 -2.35
N GLU A 33 9.25 -9.33 -2.45
CA GLU A 33 9.98 -9.14 -3.70
C GLU A 33 10.85 -10.37 -3.96
N THR A 34 10.93 -10.85 -5.19
CA THR A 34 11.89 -11.90 -5.54
C THR A 34 13.31 -11.41 -5.35
N TYR A 35 14.17 -12.27 -4.80
CA TYR A 35 15.57 -11.96 -4.59
C TYR A 35 16.21 -11.51 -5.91
N SER A 36 16.89 -10.38 -5.84
CA SER A 36 17.75 -9.87 -6.90
C SER A 36 19.08 -9.39 -6.30
N PRO A 37 20.18 -9.37 -7.08
CA PRO A 37 21.47 -8.82 -6.64
C PRO A 37 21.37 -7.36 -6.17
N GLU A 38 20.49 -6.56 -6.76
CA GLU A 38 20.22 -5.18 -6.34
C GLU A 38 19.55 -5.14 -4.97
N GLY A 39 18.58 -6.03 -4.74
CA GLY A 39 17.91 -6.18 -3.45
C GLY A 39 18.87 -6.58 -2.33
N GLN A 40 19.93 -7.34 -2.62
CA GLN A 40 20.96 -7.70 -1.62
C GLN A 40 21.69 -6.48 -1.05
N LYS A 41 21.87 -5.41 -1.84
CA LYS A 41 22.52 -4.16 -1.40
C LYS A 41 21.72 -3.44 -0.31
N SER A 42 20.44 -3.77 -0.15
CA SER A 42 19.58 -3.21 0.89
C SER A 42 19.86 -3.75 2.30
N GLY A 43 20.72 -4.77 2.43
CA GLY A 43 21.02 -5.41 3.72
C GLY A 43 19.88 -6.28 4.26
N ARG A 44 18.81 -6.49 3.48
CA ARG A 44 17.75 -7.46 3.78
C ARG A 44 18.30 -8.87 3.67
N LYS A 45 17.83 -9.78 4.53
CA LYS A 45 18.10 -11.21 4.41
C LYS A 45 16.98 -11.84 3.58
N PRO A 46 17.28 -12.55 2.48
CA PRO A 46 16.24 -13.27 1.75
C PRO A 46 15.78 -14.48 2.56
N LEU A 47 14.49 -14.81 2.43
CA LEU A 47 13.87 -16.02 2.98
C LEU A 47 13.40 -16.89 1.81
N TRP A 48 13.50 -18.20 1.99
CA TRP A 48 13.07 -19.16 0.98
C TRP A 48 11.55 -19.30 1.01
N CYS A 49 10.91 -19.20 -0.16
CA CYS A 49 9.50 -19.51 -0.33
C CYS A 49 9.36 -21.00 -0.70
N GLU A 50 8.70 -21.78 0.16
CA GLU A 50 8.54 -23.23 -0.05
C GLU A 50 7.65 -23.57 -1.25
N LEU A 51 6.62 -22.75 -1.51
CA LEU A 51 5.68 -22.98 -2.61
C LEU A 51 6.32 -22.66 -3.97
N GLU A 52 6.81 -21.43 -4.15
CA GLU A 52 7.44 -21.01 -5.42
C GLU A 52 8.90 -21.51 -5.56
N GLN A 53 9.52 -22.01 -4.51
CA GLN A 53 10.91 -22.49 -4.49
C GLN A 53 11.90 -21.44 -4.99
N VAL A 54 11.73 -20.22 -4.48
CA VAL A 54 12.58 -19.07 -4.79
C VAL A 54 12.95 -18.31 -3.51
N TRP A 55 14.10 -17.65 -3.53
CA TRP A 55 14.49 -16.72 -2.49
C TRP A 55 13.73 -15.40 -2.68
N ASN A 56 13.16 -14.87 -1.60
CA ASN A 56 12.41 -13.61 -1.61
C ASN A 56 12.87 -12.68 -0.48
N PHE A 57 12.84 -11.37 -0.70
CA PHE A 57 12.90 -10.37 0.36
C PHE A 57 11.51 -10.07 0.89
N HIS A 58 11.33 -10.31 2.19
CA HIS A 58 10.14 -9.89 2.90
C HIS A 58 10.34 -8.44 3.40
N ASP A 59 9.25 -7.79 3.79
CA ASP A 59 9.26 -6.42 4.32
C ASP A 59 9.55 -5.33 3.28
N GLY A 60 9.38 -5.60 1.99
CA GLY A 60 9.33 -4.54 0.99
C GLY A 60 8.10 -3.64 1.20
N MET A 61 8.19 -2.39 0.73
CA MET A 61 7.04 -1.50 0.61
C MET A 61 6.73 -1.24 -0.86
N ASN A 62 5.49 -1.50 -1.26
CA ASN A 62 4.96 -1.10 -2.56
C ASN A 62 4.04 0.11 -2.39
N TRP A 63 4.52 1.29 -2.81
CA TRP A 63 3.79 2.56 -2.73
C TRP A 63 3.03 2.83 -4.03
N PHE A 64 1.71 2.80 -3.97
CA PHE A 64 0.84 2.98 -5.13
C PHE A 64 0.42 4.43 -5.33
N ILE A 65 0.32 5.17 -4.23
CA ILE A 65 0.03 6.59 -4.21
C ILE A 65 1.23 7.27 -3.57
N ASN A 66 1.88 8.18 -4.27
CA ASN A 66 3.02 8.93 -3.75
C ASN A 66 2.59 10.32 -3.30
N LYS A 67 3.15 10.82 -2.21
CA LYS A 67 2.91 12.17 -1.68
C LYS A 67 3.25 13.24 -2.73
N GLY A 68 2.42 14.28 -2.83
CA GLY A 68 2.60 15.37 -3.79
C GLY A 68 2.16 15.05 -5.22
N HIS A 69 1.83 13.79 -5.55
CA HIS A 69 1.26 13.45 -6.85
C HIS A 69 -0.20 13.87 -6.96
N SER A 70 -0.60 14.29 -8.17
CA SER A 70 -1.99 14.55 -8.49
C SER A 70 -2.73 13.24 -8.74
N ILE A 71 -3.87 13.07 -8.09
CA ILE A 71 -4.83 12.00 -8.34
C ILE A 71 -6.07 12.62 -8.98
N ALA A 72 -6.45 12.11 -10.15
CA ALA A 72 -7.69 12.48 -10.80
C ALA A 72 -8.88 11.87 -10.06
N GLU A 73 -9.88 12.69 -9.77
CA GLU A 73 -11.16 12.21 -9.30
C GLU A 73 -11.80 11.33 -10.39
N LYS A 74 -12.50 10.26 -9.97
CA LYS A 74 -13.21 9.32 -10.87
C LYS A 74 -12.33 8.48 -11.79
N LYS A 75 -10.99 8.65 -11.81
CA LYS A 75 -10.08 7.73 -12.49
C LYS A 75 -9.65 6.62 -11.52
N PRO A 76 -10.03 5.35 -11.76
CA PRO A 76 -9.66 4.28 -10.85
C PRO A 76 -8.16 3.98 -10.90
N LEU A 77 -7.55 3.79 -9.73
CA LEU A 77 -6.24 3.19 -9.58
C LEU A 77 -6.38 1.67 -9.59
N LYS A 78 -5.63 0.99 -10.45
CA LYS A 78 -5.59 -0.46 -10.54
C LYS A 78 -4.34 -0.98 -9.84
N LEU A 79 -4.52 -1.76 -8.80
CA LEU A 79 -3.44 -2.33 -8.00
C LEU A 79 -3.42 -3.84 -8.23
N SER A 80 -2.35 -4.35 -8.83
CA SER A 80 -2.21 -5.78 -9.13
C SER A 80 -1.57 -6.52 -7.96
N PHE A 81 -2.18 -7.64 -7.57
CA PHE A 81 -1.69 -8.52 -6.53
C PHE A 81 -1.65 -9.95 -7.03
N TYR A 82 -0.79 -10.74 -6.41
CA TYR A 82 -0.95 -12.18 -6.39
C TYR A 82 -0.80 -12.72 -4.98
N ARG A 83 -1.44 -13.86 -4.71
CA ARG A 83 -1.26 -14.64 -3.49
C ARG A 83 -0.99 -16.09 -3.87
N LEU A 84 -0.13 -16.73 -3.10
CA LEU A 84 0.08 -18.17 -3.16
C LEU A 84 -0.81 -18.79 -2.09
N ILE A 85 -1.63 -19.76 -2.48
CA ILE A 85 -2.51 -20.47 -1.57
C ILE A 85 -2.40 -21.97 -1.80
N SER A 86 -2.51 -22.74 -0.74
CA SER A 86 -2.72 -24.18 -0.77
C SER A 86 -4.22 -24.51 -0.87
N ASP A 87 -4.54 -25.79 -1.03
CA ASP A 87 -5.93 -26.28 -0.98
C ASP A 87 -6.63 -25.98 0.36
N GLN A 88 -5.87 -25.83 1.45
CA GLN A 88 -6.43 -25.61 2.79
C GLN A 88 -6.61 -24.12 3.13
N ASP A 89 -6.02 -23.22 2.35
CA ASP A 89 -6.04 -21.79 2.65
C ASP A 89 -7.37 -21.11 2.29
N SER A 90 -7.72 -20.07 3.03
CA SER A 90 -8.88 -19.23 2.73
C SER A 90 -8.63 -18.33 1.50
N LEU A 91 -9.70 -18.08 0.73
CA LEU A 91 -9.73 -17.07 -0.34
C LEU A 91 -10.12 -15.66 0.15
N ILE A 92 -10.17 -15.47 1.48
CA ILE A 92 -10.37 -14.17 2.11
C ILE A 92 -9.02 -13.63 2.54
N PHE A 93 -8.56 -12.56 1.89
CA PHE A 93 -7.27 -11.93 2.14
C PHE A 93 -7.42 -10.66 2.96
N LYS A 94 -6.52 -10.46 3.93
CA LYS A 94 -6.45 -9.24 4.74
C LYS A 94 -5.10 -8.59 4.53
N ASP A 95 -5.11 -7.39 3.96
CA ASP A 95 -3.89 -6.62 3.73
C ASP A 95 -3.85 -5.42 4.65
N THR A 96 -2.68 -5.01 5.10
CA THR A 96 -2.54 -3.78 5.90
C THR A 96 -2.19 -2.63 4.99
N LEU A 97 -3.14 -1.71 4.77
CA LEU A 97 -2.88 -0.45 4.09
C LEU A 97 -2.08 0.45 5.02
N GLN A 98 -0.98 0.99 4.51
CA GLN A 98 -0.04 1.80 5.27
C GLN A 98 0.09 3.18 4.63
N PHE A 99 0.46 4.16 5.44
CA PHE A 99 0.76 5.51 4.97
C PHE A 99 2.08 6.03 5.52
N CYS A 100 2.69 6.95 4.79
CA CYS A 100 3.96 7.57 5.16
C CYS A 100 3.92 9.09 4.88
N LEU A 101 4.35 9.88 5.87
CA LEU A 101 4.30 11.35 5.82
C LEU A 101 5.61 11.98 5.36
N VAL A 102 6.74 11.26 5.45
CA VAL A 102 8.04 11.81 5.05
C VAL A 102 8.07 12.08 3.54
N LYS A 103 8.95 12.98 3.12
CA LYS A 103 9.06 13.42 1.73
C LYS A 103 9.31 12.24 0.79
N GLU A 104 10.31 11.41 1.11
CA GLU A 104 10.68 10.23 0.33
C GLU A 104 10.19 8.97 1.04
N ALA A 105 9.40 8.15 0.34
CA ALA A 105 8.83 6.94 0.92
C ALA A 105 9.92 5.86 1.09
N PRO A 106 9.98 5.15 2.23
CA PRO A 106 10.98 4.11 2.43
C PRO A 106 10.66 2.87 1.59
N MET A 107 11.66 2.26 0.96
CA MET A 107 11.49 1.00 0.21
C MET A 107 11.23 -0.23 1.09
N ILE A 108 11.52 -0.12 2.39
CA ILE A 108 11.45 -1.24 3.34
C ILE A 108 10.55 -0.86 4.52
N PHE A 109 9.68 -1.78 4.88
CA PHE A 109 8.87 -1.72 6.08
C PHE A 109 9.75 -1.98 7.31
N ASN A 110 10.25 -0.92 7.92
CA ASN A 110 11.12 -1.04 9.09
C ASN A 110 10.31 -1.18 10.37
N THR A 111 10.28 -2.38 10.96
CA THR A 111 9.71 -2.61 12.31
C THR A 111 10.75 -2.48 13.43
N THR A 112 12.05 -2.42 13.16
CA THR A 112 13.09 -2.74 14.16
C THR A 112 14.40 -1.92 14.12
N LYS A 113 14.43 -0.70 13.56
CA LYS A 113 15.54 0.25 13.82
C LYS A 113 15.09 1.57 14.47
N THR A 114 14.55 1.47 15.67
CA THR A 114 14.54 2.54 16.69
C THR A 114 15.05 1.99 18.01
N ARG A 115 16.22 1.34 18.03
CA ARG A 115 16.94 1.12 19.29
C ARG A 115 18.40 1.52 19.35
N GLN A 116 19.10 1.80 18.25
CA GLN A 116 20.43 2.40 18.38
C GLN A 116 20.68 3.46 17.30
N THR A 117 20.88 4.70 17.79
CA THR A 117 21.51 5.85 17.14
C THR A 117 20.70 6.67 16.14
N ILE A 118 19.55 7.20 16.58
CA ILE A 118 19.24 8.61 16.32
C ILE A 118 18.82 9.23 17.67
N GLN A 119 19.80 9.68 18.45
CA GLN A 119 19.57 10.66 19.53
C GLN A 119 19.34 12.04 18.90
N THR A 120 18.39 12.16 18.00
CA THR A 120 17.80 13.44 17.61
C THR A 120 16.38 13.14 17.11
N PRO A 121 15.34 13.68 17.77
CA PRO A 121 14.03 13.68 17.14
C PRO A 121 14.17 14.37 15.78
N PHE A 122 13.67 13.76 14.71
CA PHE A 122 13.44 14.48 13.47
C PHE A 122 12.36 15.53 13.79
N ARG A 123 12.81 16.74 14.11
CA ARG A 123 11.96 17.92 14.23
C ARG A 123 11.58 18.30 12.81
N ASP A 124 10.38 17.92 12.37
CA ASP A 124 9.68 18.78 11.42
C ASP A 124 9.46 20.10 12.15
N THR A 125 10.27 21.11 11.85
CA THR A 125 10.19 22.45 12.45
C THR A 125 8.86 23.15 12.15
N ASP A 126 8.04 22.59 11.26
CA ASP A 126 6.77 23.17 10.81
C ASP A 126 5.52 22.48 11.39
N SER A 127 5.63 21.32 12.03
CA SER A 127 4.44 20.53 12.43
C SER A 127 4.39 20.08 13.89
N GLY A 128 5.49 20.21 14.65
CA GLY A 128 5.51 19.89 16.09
C GLY A 128 5.19 18.44 16.46
N CYS A 129 5.06 17.53 15.48
CA CYS A 129 4.61 16.17 15.70
C CYS A 129 5.81 15.19 15.71
N THR A 130 6.22 14.75 16.90
CA THR A 130 7.23 13.70 17.09
C THR A 130 6.61 12.32 16.82
N SER A 131 6.80 11.74 15.64
CA SER A 131 6.40 10.34 15.39
C SER A 131 7.58 9.44 15.05
N TYR A 132 7.74 8.38 15.84
CA TYR A 132 8.87 7.45 15.85
C TYR A 132 8.82 6.33 14.79
N LEU A 133 7.93 6.43 13.79
CA LEU A 133 7.86 5.49 12.66
C LEU A 133 7.50 6.27 11.38
N ALA A 134 8.36 6.20 10.37
CA ALA A 134 8.09 6.83 9.07
C ALA A 134 6.84 6.25 8.37
N VAL A 135 6.50 4.99 8.67
CA VAL A 135 5.36 4.25 8.10
C VAL A 135 4.37 3.89 9.20
N SER A 136 3.10 4.23 9.02
CA SER A 136 2.01 3.96 9.95
C SER A 136 0.91 3.13 9.30
N LYS A 137 0.21 2.32 10.10
CA LYS A 137 -0.97 1.58 9.65
C LYS A 137 -2.14 2.55 9.43
N LEU A 138 -2.83 2.42 8.30
CA LEU A 138 -4.06 3.15 8.01
C LEU A 138 -5.30 2.29 8.32
N CYS A 139 -5.45 1.17 7.62
CA CYS A 139 -6.58 0.24 7.78
C CYS A 139 -6.21 -1.17 7.32
N VAL A 140 -7.15 -2.11 7.42
CA VAL A 140 -6.99 -3.48 6.94
C VAL A 140 -8.12 -3.81 5.96
N PRO A 141 -7.96 -3.54 4.65
CA PRO A 141 -8.90 -4.02 3.64
C PRO A 141 -9.00 -5.55 3.66
N GLU A 142 -10.22 -6.03 3.46
CA GLU A 142 -10.54 -7.44 3.26
C GLU A 142 -10.92 -7.64 1.78
N THR A 143 -10.29 -8.62 1.15
CA THR A 143 -10.61 -9.05 -0.22
C THR A 143 -11.18 -10.46 -0.13
N ASP A 144 -12.48 -10.59 -0.34
CA ASP A 144 -13.17 -11.88 -0.31
C ASP A 144 -13.33 -12.43 -1.74
N LEU A 145 -12.55 -13.46 -2.06
CA LEU A 145 -12.67 -14.23 -3.29
C LEU A 145 -13.29 -15.61 -3.06
N SER A 146 -13.90 -15.87 -1.89
CA SER A 146 -14.47 -17.18 -1.53
C SER A 146 -15.58 -17.67 -2.46
N LYS A 147 -16.21 -16.74 -3.20
CA LYS A 147 -17.22 -17.05 -4.23
C LYS A 147 -16.62 -17.62 -5.51
N ILE A 148 -15.31 -17.53 -5.70
CA ILE A 148 -14.59 -18.06 -6.85
C ILE A 148 -14.04 -19.44 -6.48
N THR A 149 -14.40 -20.46 -7.26
CA THR A 149 -13.89 -21.81 -7.07
C THR A 149 -12.39 -21.86 -7.37
N LYS A 150 -11.61 -22.54 -6.51
CA LYS A 150 -10.13 -22.55 -6.59
C LYS A 150 -9.60 -23.12 -7.90
N GLU A 151 -10.36 -24.02 -8.50
CA GLU A 151 -10.08 -24.72 -9.75
C GLU A 151 -10.01 -23.76 -10.95
N LEU A 152 -10.53 -22.55 -10.81
CA LEU A 152 -10.43 -21.49 -11.82
C LEU A 152 -9.06 -20.80 -11.81
N PHE A 153 -8.28 -20.95 -10.74
CA PHE A 153 -6.94 -20.40 -10.66
C PHE A 153 -5.92 -21.38 -11.22
N GLN A 154 -4.81 -20.82 -11.71
CA GLN A 154 -3.72 -21.65 -12.21
C GLN A 154 -3.12 -22.47 -11.06
N ARG A 155 -3.23 -23.80 -11.19
CA ARG A 155 -2.64 -24.78 -10.29
C ARG A 155 -1.19 -25.03 -10.65
N TYR A 156 -0.36 -25.13 -9.62
CA TYR A 156 1.06 -25.41 -9.68
C TYR A 156 1.39 -26.56 -8.74
N GLN A 157 2.51 -27.21 -9.00
CA GLN A 157 3.09 -28.21 -8.11
C GLN A 157 4.57 -27.90 -7.96
N ASN A 158 5.06 -27.89 -6.72
CA ASN A 158 6.49 -27.69 -6.46
C ASN A 158 7.27 -29.02 -6.56
N SER A 159 8.60 -28.99 -6.45
CA SER A 159 9.42 -30.23 -6.53
C SER A 159 9.21 -31.22 -5.37
N LYS A 160 8.48 -30.82 -4.31
CA LYS A 160 8.08 -31.71 -3.21
C LYS A 160 6.73 -32.40 -3.46
N GLY A 161 6.08 -32.11 -4.59
CA GLY A 161 4.76 -32.62 -4.93
C GLY A 161 3.60 -31.85 -4.28
N GLU A 162 3.87 -30.75 -3.58
CA GLU A 162 2.84 -29.92 -2.96
C GLU A 162 2.13 -29.07 -4.02
N GLU A 163 0.79 -29.16 -4.06
CA GLU A 163 -0.03 -28.36 -4.95
C GLU A 163 -0.36 -27.00 -4.33
N TYR A 164 -0.32 -25.96 -5.16
CA TYR A 164 -0.70 -24.60 -4.78
C TYR A 164 -1.28 -23.84 -5.96
N TYR A 165 -1.94 -22.72 -5.68
CA TYR A 165 -2.53 -21.84 -6.69
C TYR A 165 -1.90 -20.47 -6.60
N LYS A 166 -1.70 -19.87 -7.78
CA LYS A 166 -1.32 -18.45 -7.89
C LYS A 166 -2.57 -17.63 -8.20
N VAL A 167 -3.14 -17.03 -7.16
CA VAL A 167 -4.35 -16.21 -7.26
C VAL A 167 -3.95 -14.78 -7.60
N SER A 168 -4.09 -14.41 -8.86
CA SER A 168 -3.82 -13.05 -9.34
C SER A 168 -5.11 -12.24 -9.42
N TYR A 169 -5.12 -11.04 -8.86
CA TYR A 169 -6.30 -10.17 -8.84
C TYR A 169 -5.90 -8.69 -8.88
N GLN A 170 -6.85 -7.83 -9.25
CA GLN A 170 -6.68 -6.38 -9.23
C GLN A 170 -7.65 -5.74 -8.26
N LEU A 171 -7.14 -4.94 -7.33
CA LEU A 171 -7.97 -4.02 -6.56
C LEU A 171 -8.12 -2.72 -7.35
N VAL A 172 -9.37 -2.32 -7.56
CA VAL A 172 -9.72 -1.10 -8.27
C VAL A 172 -10.16 -0.07 -7.23
N LEU A 173 -9.29 0.89 -6.96
CA LEU A 173 -9.57 1.98 -6.02
C LEU A 173 -10.05 3.21 -6.79
N THR A 174 -11.30 3.62 -6.56
CA THR A 174 -11.83 4.87 -7.12
C THR A 174 -11.83 5.92 -6.02
N PRO A 175 -10.94 6.94 -6.08
CA PRO A 175 -10.96 8.03 -5.12
C PRO A 175 -12.26 8.83 -5.32
N VAL A 176 -13.05 8.93 -4.25
CA VAL A 176 -14.27 9.75 -4.20
C VAL A 176 -14.07 10.88 -3.22
N SER A 177 -14.41 12.08 -3.64
CA SER A 177 -14.55 13.21 -2.72
C SER A 177 -15.89 13.11 -2.03
N VAL A 178 -15.85 12.95 -0.70
CA VAL A 178 -17.03 13.19 0.12
C VAL A 178 -17.15 14.70 0.24
N VAL A 179 -18.15 15.28 -0.43
CA VAL A 179 -18.64 16.61 -0.04
C VAL A 179 -19.36 16.36 1.28
N ALA A 180 -18.78 16.83 2.39
CA ALA A 180 -19.54 16.89 3.64
C ALA A 180 -20.72 17.85 3.37
N VAL A 181 -21.93 17.28 3.34
CA VAL A 181 -23.19 18.02 3.23
C VAL A 181 -23.51 18.63 4.58
#